data_AF-A0A2I8AGQ3-F1
#
_entry.id   AF-A0A2I8AGQ3-F1
#
_cell.length_a   1.000
_cell.length_b   1.000
_cell.length_c   1.000
_cell.angle_alpha   90.00
_cell.angle_beta   90.00
_cell.angle_gamma   90.00
#
_symmetry.space_group_name_H-M   'P 1'
#
loop_
_entity.id
_entity.type
_entity.pdbx_description
1 polymer ?
#
loop_
_entity_poly.entity_id
_entity_poly.type
_entity_poly.pdbx_seq_one_letter_code
_entity_poly.pdbx_strand_id
1 'polypeptide(L)'
;MPTSNTGVQIAQSDRYTRQIGVQLVRAAKAAGQGGLRLTHDPFVGDLGGNGEDDITVNLRKGVSYAIVGVCDEDCNDIDLKLYDDNGNLIASDTETDDNPVVTVSPRWNARFKIRVVMPKCSNAPCRYGIGVFGK
;
A
#
# COMPACT_ATOMS: atom_id res chain seq x y z
N MET A 1 -13.67 -10.19 -37.38
CA MET A 1 -12.93 -8.93 -37.09
C MET A 1 -13.94 -7.91 -36.63
N PRO A 2 -13.70 -7.14 -35.56
CA PRO A 2 -12.50 -6.32 -35.29
C PRO A 2 -11.66 -6.87 -34.12
N THR A 3 -10.36 -7.12 -34.30
CA THR A 3 -9.18 -6.27 -34.03
C THR A 3 -8.90 -5.94 -32.56
N SER A 4 -7.87 -6.63 -32.07
CA SER A 4 -7.04 -6.45 -30.87
C SER A 4 -6.94 -5.03 -30.30
N ASN A 5 -6.87 -4.92 -28.97
CA ASN A 5 -6.17 -3.80 -28.33
C ASN A 5 -5.55 -4.19 -26.97
N THR A 6 -4.48 -4.98 -27.02
CA THR A 6 -3.68 -5.36 -25.84
C THR A 6 -2.57 -4.34 -25.51
N GLY A 7 -2.61 -3.14 -26.10
CA GLY A 7 -1.56 -2.11 -25.95
C GLY A 7 -1.89 -0.92 -25.04
N VAL A 8 -3.14 -0.77 -24.57
CA VAL A 8 -3.59 0.46 -23.86
C VAL A 8 -3.62 0.31 -22.33
N GLN A 9 -3.76 -0.91 -21.79
CA GLN A 9 -3.82 -1.11 -20.34
C GLN A 9 -2.48 -0.83 -19.64
N ILE A 10 -1.35 -1.17 -20.26
CA ILE A 10 0.00 -1.04 -19.66
C ILE A 10 0.44 0.43 -19.57
N ALA A 11 0.14 1.27 -20.58
CA ALA A 11 0.55 2.68 -20.56
C ALA A 11 -0.28 3.54 -19.57
N GLN A 12 -1.56 3.21 -19.40
CA GLN A 12 -2.42 3.88 -18.41
C GLN A 12 -2.08 3.42 -16.98
N SER A 13 -1.81 2.12 -16.78
CA SER A 13 -1.29 1.63 -15.49
C SER A 13 0.03 2.29 -15.14
N ASP A 14 0.95 2.47 -16.09
CA ASP A 14 2.25 3.09 -15.82
C ASP A 14 2.15 4.55 -15.38
N ARG A 15 1.26 5.33 -16.00
CA ARG A 15 1.02 6.72 -15.57
C ARG A 15 0.38 6.77 -14.19
N TYR A 16 -0.59 5.90 -13.94
CA TYR A 16 -1.32 5.84 -12.70
C TYR A 16 -0.43 5.38 -11.53
N THR A 17 0.32 4.29 -11.72
CA THR A 17 1.33 3.79 -10.78
C THR A 17 2.42 4.82 -10.50
N ARG A 18 2.83 5.63 -11.50
CA ARG A 18 3.77 6.73 -11.28
C ARG A 18 3.18 7.84 -10.41
N GLN A 19 1.92 8.20 -10.61
CA GLN A 19 1.24 9.21 -9.79
C GLN A 19 1.11 8.75 -8.34
N ILE A 20 0.65 7.52 -8.12
CA ILE A 20 0.62 6.90 -6.78
C ILE A 20 2.02 6.81 -6.18
N GLY A 21 3.03 6.40 -6.95
CA GLY A 21 4.40 6.34 -6.47
C GLY A 21 4.91 7.67 -5.93
N VAL A 22 4.55 8.79 -6.58
CA VAL A 22 4.88 10.13 -6.08
C VAL A 22 4.14 10.46 -4.78
N GLN A 23 2.85 10.10 -4.67
CA GLN A 23 2.07 10.30 -3.45
C GLN A 23 2.64 9.49 -2.28
N LEU A 24 2.94 8.21 -2.50
CA LEU A 24 3.56 7.32 -1.51
C LEU A 24 4.89 7.86 -1.01
N VAL A 25 5.77 8.35 -1.90
CA VAL A 25 7.06 8.93 -1.50
C VAL A 25 6.85 10.21 -0.66
N ARG A 26 5.85 11.03 -0.98
CA ARG A 26 5.51 12.22 -0.19
C ARG A 26 4.96 11.86 1.18
N ALA A 27 4.02 10.92 1.25
CA ALA A 27 3.46 10.40 2.49
C ALA A 27 4.56 9.80 3.39
N ALA A 28 5.41 8.94 2.82
CA ALA A 28 6.56 8.37 3.52
C ALA A 28 7.48 9.46 4.09
N LYS A 29 7.80 10.50 3.31
CA LYS A 29 8.62 11.62 3.78
C LYS A 29 7.93 12.41 4.91
N ALA A 30 6.63 12.68 4.77
CA ALA A 30 5.84 13.38 5.79
C ALA A 30 5.80 12.60 7.11
N ALA A 31 5.70 11.27 7.03
CA ALA A 31 5.75 10.35 8.16
C ALA A 31 7.17 10.07 8.71
N GLY A 32 8.17 10.89 8.34
CA GLY A 32 9.55 10.75 8.84
C GLY A 32 10.36 9.60 8.21
N GLN A 33 9.83 8.92 7.18
CA GLN A 33 10.47 7.80 6.49
C GLN A 33 11.31 8.23 5.28
N GLY A 34 11.67 9.51 5.16
CA GLY A 34 12.35 10.06 3.99
C GLY A 34 13.75 9.49 3.69
N GLY A 35 14.33 8.73 4.62
CA GLY A 35 15.59 7.99 4.41
C GLY A 35 15.41 6.58 3.82
N LEU A 36 14.18 6.11 3.69
CA LEU A 36 13.87 4.80 3.08
C LEU A 36 13.59 4.96 1.58
N ARG A 37 13.80 3.88 0.82
CA ARG A 37 13.54 3.84 -0.62
C ARG A 37 12.54 2.77 -0.92
N LEU A 38 11.74 2.96 -1.96
CA LEU A 38 10.79 1.96 -2.43
C LEU A 38 11.55 0.66 -2.80
N THR A 39 11.15 -0.47 -2.22
CA THR A 39 11.81 -1.78 -2.44
C THR A 39 10.97 -2.74 -3.29
N HIS A 40 9.69 -2.44 -3.48
CA HIS A 40 8.72 -3.25 -4.22
C HIS A 40 7.91 -2.34 -5.15
N ASP A 41 7.39 -2.89 -6.24
CA ASP A 41 6.46 -2.12 -7.08
C ASP A 41 5.24 -1.69 -6.24
N PRO A 42 4.76 -0.44 -6.37
CA PRO A 42 3.58 -0.01 -5.65
C PRO A 42 2.39 -0.89 -6.00
N PHE A 43 1.62 -1.26 -4.98
CA PHE A 43 0.34 -1.91 -5.18
C PHE A 43 -0.73 -0.85 -5.33
N VAL A 44 -1.71 -1.15 -6.17
CA VAL A 44 -2.87 -0.30 -6.45
C VAL A 44 -4.09 -1.18 -6.43
N GLY A 45 -5.14 -0.74 -5.75
CA GLY A 45 -6.41 -1.44 -5.76
C GLY A 45 -7.58 -0.49 -5.54
N ASP A 46 -8.78 -1.04 -5.61
CA ASP A 46 -10.05 -0.33 -5.47
C ASP A 46 -10.87 -1.04 -4.37
N LEU A 47 -11.36 -0.29 -3.38
CA LEU A 47 -12.21 -0.81 -2.29
C LEU A 47 -13.50 0.01 -2.18
N GLY A 48 -14.60 -0.67 -1.83
CA GLY A 48 -15.78 -0.01 -1.31
C GLY A 48 -15.64 0.32 0.18
N GLY A 49 -16.57 1.09 0.74
CA GLY A 49 -16.62 1.32 2.19
C GLY A 49 -16.81 0.02 2.97
N ASN A 50 -16.10 -0.10 4.10
CA ASN A 50 -15.91 -1.31 4.91
C ASN A 50 -15.25 -2.50 4.16
N GLY A 51 -14.67 -2.26 2.98
CA GLY A 51 -13.95 -3.28 2.23
C GLY A 51 -12.58 -3.59 2.83
N GLU A 52 -12.07 -4.79 2.53
CA GLU A 52 -10.70 -5.18 2.84
C GLU A 52 -10.01 -5.86 1.64
N ASP A 53 -8.69 -5.71 1.55
CA ASP A 53 -7.82 -6.42 0.62
C ASP A 53 -6.56 -6.95 1.33
N ASP A 54 -6.04 -8.09 0.91
CA ASP A 54 -4.86 -8.74 1.49
C ASP A 54 -3.74 -8.81 0.44
N ILE A 55 -2.69 -8.00 0.63
CA ILE A 55 -1.50 -7.92 -0.22
C ILE A 55 -0.36 -8.72 0.43
N THR A 56 0.35 -9.48 -0.38
CA THR A 56 1.44 -10.32 0.10
C THR A 56 2.80 -9.79 -0.34
N VAL A 57 3.74 -9.64 0.60
CA VAL A 57 5.08 -9.10 0.34
C VAL A 57 6.17 -9.95 0.98
N ASN A 58 7.29 -10.12 0.27
CA ASN A 58 8.47 -10.79 0.82
C ASN A 58 9.36 -9.74 1.50
N LEU A 59 9.59 -9.89 2.81
CA LEU A 59 10.45 -9.02 3.58
C LEU A 59 11.69 -9.78 4.07
N ARG A 60 12.83 -9.09 4.11
CA ARG A 60 14.13 -9.68 4.47
C ARG A 60 14.47 -9.42 5.92
N LYS A 61 15.11 -10.41 6.55
CA LYS A 61 15.67 -10.33 7.89
C LYS A 61 16.59 -9.13 8.04
N GLY A 62 16.40 -8.36 9.12
CA GLY A 62 17.29 -7.27 9.51
C GLY A 62 17.17 -6.00 8.66
N VAL A 63 16.34 -5.99 7.62
CA VAL A 63 16.02 -4.77 6.86
C VAL A 63 14.93 -4.01 7.61
N SER A 64 15.08 -2.68 7.72
CA SER A 64 14.04 -1.83 8.31
C SER A 64 13.08 -1.40 7.22
N TYR A 65 11.81 -1.75 7.36
CA TYR A 65 10.76 -1.41 6.42
C TYR A 65 9.74 -0.44 7.02
N ALA A 66 9.19 0.42 6.17
CA ALA A 66 7.94 1.13 6.39
C ALA A 66 6.97 0.79 5.26
N ILE A 67 5.73 0.46 5.61
CA ILE A 67 4.64 0.23 4.67
C ILE A 67 3.71 1.42 4.82
N VAL A 68 3.46 2.11 3.72
CA VAL A 68 2.71 3.37 3.67
C VAL A 68 1.51 3.19 2.78
N GLY A 69 0.34 3.60 3.27
CA GLY A 69 -0.89 3.70 2.50
C GLY A 69 -1.14 5.12 2.03
N VAL A 70 -1.80 5.24 0.88
CA VAL A 70 -2.47 6.46 0.43
C VAL A 70 -3.80 6.06 -0.19
N CYS A 71 -4.75 6.96 -0.21
CA CYS A 71 -5.99 6.75 -0.95
C CYS A 71 -6.39 8.04 -1.70
N ASP A 72 -7.38 7.95 -2.60
CA ASP A 72 -7.82 9.10 -3.40
C ASP A 72 -8.68 10.10 -2.61
N GLU A 73 -9.21 11.12 -3.28
CA GLU A 73 -9.96 12.20 -2.62
C GLU A 73 -11.33 11.74 -2.09
N ASP A 74 -11.77 10.53 -2.44
CA ASP A 74 -13.07 9.98 -2.04
C ASP A 74 -13.02 9.24 -0.70
N CYS A 75 -11.83 9.00 -0.15
CA CYS A 75 -11.60 8.40 1.16
C CYS A 75 -10.81 9.36 2.06
N ASN A 76 -11.12 9.31 3.35
CA ASN A 76 -10.47 10.12 4.38
C ASN A 76 -10.08 9.27 5.58
N ASP A 77 -10.11 7.95 5.41
CA ASP A 77 -9.91 6.93 6.45
C ASP A 77 -9.56 5.61 5.75
N ILE A 78 -8.30 5.18 5.87
CA ILE A 78 -7.79 3.90 5.37
C ILE A 78 -6.83 3.31 6.41
N ASP A 79 -7.02 2.05 6.76
CA ASP A 79 -6.21 1.38 7.79
C ASP A 79 -5.21 0.40 7.16
N LEU A 80 -4.12 0.16 7.88
CA LEU A 80 -3.18 -0.92 7.58
C LEU A 80 -3.00 -1.86 8.76
N LYS A 81 -2.97 -3.17 8.46
CA LYS A 81 -2.57 -4.21 9.40
C LYS A 81 -1.51 -5.09 8.76
N LEU A 82 -0.43 -5.34 9.46
CA LEU A 82 0.65 -6.21 9.01
C LEU A 82 0.66 -7.50 9.81
N TYR A 83 0.64 -8.62 9.11
CA TYR A 83 0.74 -9.96 9.68
C TYR A 83 2.02 -10.65 9.25
N ASP A 84 2.62 -11.43 10.16
CA ASP A 84 3.72 -12.33 9.85
C ASP A 84 3.25 -13.59 9.09
N ASP A 85 4.20 -14.46 8.74
CA ASP A 85 3.94 -15.71 8.01
C ASP A 85 3.20 -16.78 8.84
N ASN A 86 3.10 -16.60 10.15
CA ASN A 86 2.30 -17.44 11.05
C ASN A 86 0.87 -16.88 11.25
N GLY A 87 0.56 -15.73 10.65
CA GLY A 87 -0.74 -15.06 10.79
C GLY A 87 -0.88 -14.21 12.04
N ASN A 88 0.22 -13.91 12.75
CA ASN A 88 0.19 -13.01 13.90
C ASN A 88 0.14 -11.55 13.42
N LEU A 89 -0.75 -10.74 13.99
CA LEU A 89 -0.73 -9.28 13.82
C LEU A 89 0.51 -8.72 14.53
N ILE A 90 1.40 -8.08 13.78
CA ILE A 90 2.67 -7.55 14.32
C ILE A 90 2.72 -6.02 14.34
N ALA A 91 1.95 -5.35 13.51
CA ALA A 91 1.81 -3.89 13.49
C ALA A 91 0.49 -3.49 12.86
N SER A 92 -0.06 -2.35 13.26
CA SER A 92 -1.24 -1.75 12.66
C SER A 92 -1.21 -0.24 12.81
N ASP A 93 -1.87 0.43 11.88
CA ASP A 93 -2.25 1.84 11.92
C ASP A 93 -3.74 1.86 11.58
N THR A 94 -4.54 2.36 12.51
CA THR A 94 -6.01 2.37 12.43
C THR A 94 -6.58 3.73 12.83
N GLU A 95 -5.73 4.74 12.75
CA GLU A 95 -6.07 6.12 13.01
C GLU A 95 -6.93 6.65 11.86
N THR A 96 -7.82 7.60 12.15
CA THR A 96 -8.66 8.21 11.11
C THR A 96 -7.84 9.18 10.26
N ASP A 97 -7.07 8.63 9.32
CA ASP A 97 -6.28 9.35 8.34
C ASP A 97 -6.25 8.65 6.98
N ASP A 98 -5.76 9.36 5.96
CA ASP A 98 -5.63 8.88 4.59
C ASP A 98 -4.19 8.45 4.23
N ASN A 99 -3.27 8.44 5.21
CA ASN A 99 -1.85 8.17 5.02
C ASN A 99 -1.25 7.25 6.12
N PRO A 100 -1.81 6.05 6.36
CA PRO A 100 -1.38 5.16 7.43
C PRO A 100 0.04 4.64 7.20
N VAL A 101 0.79 4.43 8.28
CA VAL A 101 2.17 3.93 8.25
C VAL A 101 2.42 2.86 9.31
N VAL A 102 2.83 1.67 8.87
CA VAL A 102 3.34 0.62 9.76
C VAL A 102 4.82 0.36 9.51
N THR A 103 5.60 0.18 10.58
CA THR A 103 7.04 -0.10 10.49
C THR A 103 7.39 -1.49 11.02
N VAL A 104 8.38 -2.14 10.43
CA VAL A 104 8.80 -3.49 10.80
C VAL A 104 10.27 -3.75 10.49
N SER A 105 10.95 -4.51 11.36
CA SER A 105 12.27 -5.08 11.09
C SER A 105 12.21 -6.60 11.27
N PRO A 106 11.97 -7.38 10.19
CA PRO A 106 11.77 -8.82 10.28
C PRO A 106 12.95 -9.55 10.94
N ARG A 107 12.64 -10.55 11.78
CA ARG A 107 13.64 -11.40 12.45
C ARG A 107 14.12 -12.57 11.58
N TRP A 108 13.36 -12.91 10.54
CA TRP A 108 13.67 -13.91 9.52
C TRP A 108 13.16 -13.45 8.14
N ASN A 109 13.63 -14.11 7.08
CA ASN A 109 13.09 -13.90 5.73
C ASN A 109 11.74 -14.62 5.66
N ALA A 110 10.68 -13.88 5.34
CA ALA A 110 9.34 -14.45 5.29
C ALA A 110 8.43 -13.66 4.36
N ARG A 111 7.27 -14.25 4.12
CA ARG A 111 6.18 -13.67 3.36
C ARG A 111 5.15 -13.11 4.34
N PHE A 112 5.07 -11.79 4.39
CA PHE A 112 4.16 -11.04 5.24
C PHE A 112 2.88 -10.71 4.49
N LYS A 113 1.81 -10.46 5.24
CA LYS A 113 0.52 -10.05 4.68
C LYS A 113 0.16 -8.66 5.18
N ILE A 114 -0.02 -7.74 4.25
CA ILE A 114 -0.54 -6.39 4.49
C ILE A 114 -2.04 -6.47 4.22
N ARG A 115 -2.85 -6.26 5.24
CA ARG A 115 -4.29 -6.04 5.08
C ARG A 115 -4.57 -4.56 5.01
N VAL A 116 -5.24 -4.16 3.95
CA VAL A 116 -5.79 -2.82 3.77
C VAL A 116 -7.26 -2.87 4.15
N VAL A 117 -7.72 -1.93 4.97
CA VAL A 117 -9.13 -1.78 5.30
C VAL A 117 -9.56 -0.39 4.89
N MET A 118 -10.75 -0.25 4.33
CA MET A 118 -11.34 1.03 3.92
C MET A 118 -12.54 1.35 4.81
N PRO A 119 -12.36 1.85 6.05
CA PRO A 119 -13.48 2.17 6.91
C PRO A 119 -14.49 3.12 6.25
N LYS A 120 -13.99 4.14 5.53
CA LYS A 120 -14.84 5.15 4.91
C LYS A 120 -14.47 5.42 3.45
N CYS A 121 -15.49 5.28 2.60
CA CYS A 121 -15.43 5.66 1.19
C CYS A 121 -16.71 6.43 0.84
N SER A 122 -16.55 7.68 0.40
CA SER A 122 -17.68 8.57 0.11
C SER A 122 -18.28 8.32 -1.27
N ASN A 123 -17.45 7.97 -2.26
CA ASN A 123 -17.86 7.62 -3.61
C ASN A 123 -17.15 6.33 -4.05
N ALA A 124 -17.86 5.19 -3.98
CA ALA A 124 -17.25 3.91 -4.31
C ALA A 124 -17.08 3.70 -5.83
N PRO A 125 -16.00 3.03 -6.27
CA PRO A 125 -14.89 2.54 -5.45
C PRO A 125 -13.88 3.66 -5.12
N CYS A 126 -13.34 3.63 -3.90
CA CYS A 126 -12.20 4.46 -3.51
C CYS A 126 -10.92 3.72 -3.87
N ARG A 127 -10.02 4.41 -4.55
CA ARG A 127 -8.76 3.84 -4.96
C ARG A 127 -7.69 4.05 -3.89
N TYR A 128 -6.86 3.03 -3.69
CA TYR A 128 -5.74 3.10 -2.76
C TYR A 128 -4.43 2.65 -3.39
N GLY A 129 -3.34 3.10 -2.79
CA GLY A 129 -1.98 2.72 -3.13
C GLY A 129 -1.20 2.29 -1.90
N ILE A 130 -0.43 1.21 -2.02
CA ILE A 130 0.47 0.74 -0.95
C ILE A 130 1.92 0.76 -1.45
N GLY A 131 2.80 1.38 -0.67
CA GLY A 131 4.23 1.44 -0.90
C GLY A 131 5.01 0.73 0.20
N VAL A 132 5.95 -0.14 -0.18
CA VAL A 132 6.90 -0.75 0.76
C VAL A 132 8.26 -0.09 0.59
N PHE A 133 8.74 0.54 1.66
CA PHE A 133 10.00 1.26 1.71
C PHE A 133 10.98 0.56 2.64
N GLY A 134 12.27 0.51 2.29
CA GLY A 134 13.30 -0.08 3.13
C GLY A 134 14.70 0.54 2.95
N LYS A 135 15.63 0.17 3.84
CA LYS A 135 17.05 0.51 3.81
C LYS A 135 17.93 -0.61 4.37
#